data_AF-A0A4V6KK49-F1
#
_entry.id   AF-A0A4V6KK49-F1
#
_cell.length_a   1.000
_cell.length_b   1.000
_cell.length_c   1.000
_cell.angle_alpha   90.00
_cell.angle_beta   90.00
_cell.angle_gamma   90.00
#
_symmetry.space_group_name_H-M   'P 1'
#
loop_
_entity.id
_entity.type
_entity.pdbx_description
1 polymer ?
#
loop_
_entity_poly.entity_id
_entity_poly.type
_entity_poly.pdbx_seq_one_letter_code
_entity_poly.pdbx_strand_id
1 'polypeptide(L)'
;MMVQKNKWLQRTLLAAALVMAGNATAAVVTSIRPLGFIASAIADGVTPTEILLPDGASPHDFALRPSDIQRLRSADLVLWVGPDMEAFLTKIPDAVARQ
;
A
#
# COMPACT_ATOMS: atom_id res chain seq x y z
N MET A 1 41.61 -21.46 -27.01
CA MET A 1 41.24 -22.06 -25.71
C MET A 1 41.52 -21.07 -24.59
N MET A 2 40.53 -20.29 -24.12
CA MET A 2 40.48 -19.67 -22.77
C MET A 2 39.27 -18.73 -22.61
N VAL A 3 38.11 -19.23 -22.16
CA VAL A 3 36.99 -18.42 -21.59
C VAL A 3 36.30 -19.23 -20.47
N GLN A 4 37.07 -19.81 -19.55
CA GLN A 4 36.52 -20.67 -18.48
C GLN A 4 36.95 -20.26 -17.05
N LYS A 5 37.87 -19.28 -16.89
CA LYS A 5 38.54 -19.06 -15.60
C LYS A 5 37.68 -18.42 -14.50
N ASN A 6 36.56 -17.76 -14.84
CA ASN A 6 35.80 -16.94 -13.86
C ASN A 6 34.29 -17.30 -13.78
N LYS A 7 33.85 -18.42 -14.36
CA LYS A 7 32.43 -18.81 -14.38
C LYS A 7 31.84 -19.03 -12.98
N TRP A 8 32.67 -19.43 -12.02
CA TRP A 8 32.25 -19.57 -10.63
C TRP A 8 31.97 -18.20 -9.99
N LEU A 9 32.83 -17.19 -10.19
CA LEU A 9 32.55 -15.82 -9.71
C LEU A 9 31.26 -15.25 -10.30
N GLN A 10 31.02 -15.46 -11.60
CA GLN A 10 29.78 -15.00 -12.23
C GLN A 10 28.55 -15.68 -11.62
N ARG A 11 28.63 -16.98 -11.33
CA ARG A 11 27.56 -17.73 -10.67
C ARG A 11 27.33 -17.25 -9.24
N THR A 12 28.39 -16.99 -8.48
CA THR A 12 28.30 -16.47 -7.12
C THR A 12 27.68 -15.07 -7.09
N LEU A 13 28.06 -14.19 -8.03
CA LEU A 13 27.48 -12.85 -8.17
C LEU A 13 26.00 -12.91 -8.54
N LEU A 14 25.61 -13.80 -9.47
CA LEU A 14 24.21 -13.96 -9.88
C LEU A 14 23.34 -14.52 -8.74
N ALA A 15 23.86 -15.49 -7.98
CA ALA A 15 23.17 -16.04 -6.82
C ALA A 15 23.02 -15.00 -5.70
N ALA A 16 24.05 -14.19 -5.44
CA ALA A 16 23.99 -13.11 -4.47
C ALA A 16 22.96 -12.05 -4.87
N ALA A 17 22.86 -11.70 -6.16
CA ALA A 17 21.86 -10.78 -6.67
C ALA A 17 20.41 -11.29 -6.47
N LEU A 18 20.18 -12.60 -6.61
CA LEU A 18 18.86 -13.20 -6.41
C LEU A 18 18.43 -13.19 -4.93
N VAL A 19 19.38 -13.35 -4.00
CA VAL A 19 19.12 -13.23 -2.55
C VAL A 19 18.86 -11.77 -2.14
N MET A 20 19.39 -10.80 -2.89
CA MET A 20 19.18 -9.37 -2.68
C MET A 20 17.95 -8.81 -3.40
N ALA A 21 17.18 -9.65 -4.12
CA ALA A 21 15.90 -9.23 -4.65
C ALA A 21 14.94 -8.97 -3.47
N GLY A 22 14.69 -7.70 -3.17
CA GLY A 22 13.79 -7.29 -2.10
C GLY A 22 12.34 -7.65 -2.40
N ASN A 23 11.55 -7.86 -1.35
CA ASN A 23 10.10 -8.01 -1.48
C ASN A 23 9.49 -6.65 -1.82
N ALA A 24 8.68 -6.58 -2.88
CA ALA A 24 7.90 -5.38 -3.17
C ALA A 24 6.75 -5.29 -2.17
N THR A 25 6.66 -4.17 -1.45
CA THR A 25 5.55 -3.84 -0.55
C THR A 25 4.88 -2.57 -1.03
N ALA A 26 3.59 -2.41 -0.72
CA ALA A 26 2.84 -1.21 -1.05
C ALA A 26 2.09 -0.72 0.18
N ALA A 27 2.13 0.58 0.46
CA ALA A 27 1.34 1.19 1.50
C ALA A 27 -0.13 1.28 1.04
N VAL A 28 -0.97 0.33 1.48
CA VAL A 28 -2.40 0.28 1.15
C VAL A 28 -3.22 0.88 2.28
N VAL A 29 -4.01 1.92 1.95
CA VAL A 29 -4.95 2.56 2.86
C VAL A 29 -6.38 2.35 2.35
N THR A 30 -7.27 1.93 3.24
CA THR A 30 -8.69 1.77 2.96
C THR A 30 -9.48 2.80 3.74
N SER A 31 -10.52 3.35 3.13
CA SER A 31 -11.35 4.39 3.74
C SER A 31 -12.18 3.88 4.91
N ILE A 32 -12.78 2.68 4.79
CA ILE A 32 -13.64 2.06 5.81
C ILE A 32 -13.34 0.58 6.03
N ARG A 33 -13.81 0.06 7.18
CA ARG A 33 -13.57 -1.31 7.65
C ARG A 33 -14.00 -2.42 6.66
N PRO A 34 -15.18 -2.38 6.01
CA PRO A 34 -15.53 -3.36 4.98
C PRO A 34 -14.48 -3.47 3.86
N LEU A 35 -13.96 -2.35 3.36
CA LEU A 35 -12.89 -2.36 2.38
C LEU A 35 -11.58 -2.88 2.97
N GLY A 36 -11.27 -2.48 4.21
CA GLY A 36 -10.11 -2.99 4.94
C GLY A 36 -10.09 -4.51 5.04
N PHE A 37 -11.23 -5.14 5.31
CA PHE A 37 -11.32 -6.60 5.39
C PHE A 37 -11.11 -7.29 4.05
N ILE A 38 -11.70 -6.77 2.98
CA ILE A 38 -11.51 -7.30 1.62
C ILE A 38 -10.04 -7.16 1.21
N ALA A 39 -9.46 -5.98 1.37
CA ALA A 39 -8.08 -5.70 1.03
C ALA A 39 -7.10 -6.54 1.87
N SER A 40 -7.35 -6.69 3.17
CA SER A 40 -6.54 -7.56 4.04
C SER A 40 -6.61 -9.02 3.61
N ALA A 41 -7.79 -9.52 3.24
CA ALA A 41 -7.95 -10.90 2.77
C ALA A 41 -7.22 -11.15 1.43
N ILE A 42 -7.12 -10.13 0.57
CA ILE A 42 -6.39 -10.22 -0.71
C ILE A 42 -4.87 -10.07 -0.49
N ALA A 43 -4.46 -9.16 0.40
CA ALA A 43 -3.06 -8.79 0.63
C ALA A 43 -2.38 -9.64 1.71
N ASP A 44 -3.07 -10.62 2.29
CA ASP A 44 -2.54 -11.48 3.35
C ASP A 44 -1.22 -12.15 2.94
N GLY A 45 -0.24 -12.09 3.83
CA GLY A 45 1.13 -12.57 3.56
C GLY A 45 1.97 -11.73 2.58
N VAL A 46 1.42 -10.65 1.98
CA VAL A 46 2.13 -9.78 1.03
C VAL A 46 2.40 -8.40 1.62
N THR A 47 1.35 -7.67 2.03
CA THR A 47 1.50 -6.30 2.56
C THR A 47 0.36 -5.96 3.52
N PRO A 48 0.63 -5.22 4.62
CA PRO A 48 -0.42 -4.83 5.55
C PRO A 48 -1.37 -3.82 4.90
N THR A 49 -2.63 -3.85 5.34
CA THR A 49 -3.65 -2.88 4.95
C THR A 49 -4.01 -2.02 6.15
N GLU A 50 -3.97 -0.70 5.98
CA GLU A 50 -4.43 0.25 6.99
C GLU A 50 -5.88 0.66 6.75
N ILE A 51 -6.64 0.86 7.82
CA ILE A 51 -8.00 1.41 7.77
C ILE A 51 -7.96 2.83 8.32
N LEU A 52 -8.43 3.78 7.53
CA LEU A 52 -8.39 5.20 7.86
C LEU A 52 -9.42 5.57 8.92
N LEU A 53 -10.68 5.14 8.73
CA LEU A 53 -11.77 5.44 9.64
C LEU A 53 -11.61 4.63 10.95
N PRO A 54 -11.48 5.29 12.12
CA PRO A 54 -11.34 4.60 13.39
C PRO A 54 -12.58 3.78 13.78
N ASP A 55 -12.41 2.88 14.74
CA ASP A 55 -13.52 2.12 15.29
C ASP A 55 -14.56 2.98 15.98
N GLY A 56 -15.83 2.67 15.70
CA GLY A 56 -16.98 3.42 16.20
C GLY A 56 -17.19 4.79 15.55
N ALA A 57 -16.30 5.23 14.65
CA ALA A 57 -16.50 6.47 13.91
C ALA A 57 -17.49 6.26 12.73
N SER A 58 -18.35 7.26 12.53
CA SER A 58 -19.29 7.31 11.41
C SER A 58 -18.60 7.92 10.17
N PRO A 59 -18.72 7.33 8.96
CA PRO A 59 -18.23 7.92 7.72
C PRO A 59 -18.82 9.30 7.41
N HIS A 60 -20.00 9.61 7.95
CA HIS A 60 -20.69 10.87 7.70
C HIS A 60 -20.22 12.00 8.64
N ASP A 61 -19.69 11.66 9.81
CA ASP A 61 -19.32 12.62 10.86
C ASP A 61 -17.79 12.73 11.06
N PHE A 62 -17.02 11.91 10.37
CA PHE A 62 -15.57 11.89 10.55
C PHE A 62 -14.88 13.12 9.95
N ALA A 63 -13.97 13.70 10.74
CA ALA A 63 -13.12 14.80 10.32
C ALA A 63 -11.67 14.34 10.21
N LEU A 64 -11.08 14.52 9.03
CA LEU A 64 -9.67 14.21 8.79
C LEU A 64 -8.75 15.04 9.67
N ARG A 65 -7.83 14.37 10.36
CA ARG A 65 -6.72 15.01 11.07
C ARG A 65 -5.55 15.22 10.11
N PRO A 66 -4.60 16.14 10.41
CA PRO A 66 -3.38 16.28 9.61
C PRO A 66 -2.61 14.97 9.41
N SER A 67 -2.59 14.09 10.42
CA SER A 67 -1.94 12.78 10.32
C SER A 67 -2.69 11.78 9.44
N ASP A 68 -4.01 11.92 9.28
CA ASP A 68 -4.80 11.11 8.36
C ASP A 68 -4.50 11.54 6.91
N ILE A 69 -4.39 12.84 6.67
CA ILE A 69 -4.02 13.41 5.36
C ILE A 69 -2.60 12.97 4.96
N GLN A 70 -1.66 13.00 5.91
CA GLN A 70 -0.29 12.55 5.63
C GLN A 70 -0.26 11.07 5.23
N ARG A 71 -1.01 10.21 5.94
CA ARG A 71 -1.13 8.78 5.62
C ARG A 71 -1.68 8.56 4.22
N LEU A 72 -2.73 9.28 3.84
CA LEU A 72 -3.31 9.21 2.50
C LEU A 72 -2.34 9.65 1.40
N ARG A 73 -1.55 10.70 1.64
CA ARG A 73 -0.57 11.19 0.66
C ARG A 73 0.62 10.25 0.47
N SER A 74 1.01 9.53 1.52
CA SER A 74 2.09 8.54 1.49
C SER A 74 1.65 7.16 1.02
N ALA A 75 0.35 6.92 0.89
CA ALA A 75 -0.16 5.65 0.39
C ALA A 75 0.19 5.46 -1.09
N ASP A 76 0.59 4.24 -1.44
CA ASP A 76 0.77 3.81 -2.83
C ASP A 76 -0.60 3.50 -3.46
N LEU A 77 -1.56 3.06 -2.64
CA LEU A 77 -2.93 2.77 -3.05
C LEU A 77 -3.92 3.19 -1.97
N VAL A 78 -4.94 3.95 -2.38
CA VAL A 78 -6.12 4.26 -1.54
C VAL A 78 -7.35 3.58 -2.14
N LEU A 79 -8.04 2.77 -1.34
CA LEU A 79 -9.33 2.18 -1.70
C LEU A 79 -10.46 2.97 -1.05
N TRP A 80 -11.34 3.50 -1.89
CA TRP A 80 -12.43 4.38 -1.55
C TRP A 80 -13.67 4.00 -2.37
N VAL A 81 -14.86 3.99 -1.78
CA VAL A 81 -16.09 3.69 -2.55
C VAL A 81 -16.52 4.92 -3.34
N GLY A 82 -16.52 6.09 -2.70
CA GLY A 82 -16.84 7.34 -3.37
C GLY A 82 -17.49 8.41 -2.49
N PRO A 83 -17.76 9.59 -3.08
CA PRO A 83 -18.26 10.77 -2.36
C PRO A 83 -19.62 10.56 -1.68
N ASP A 84 -20.49 9.74 -2.27
CA ASP A 84 -21.84 9.51 -1.76
C ASP A 84 -21.85 8.75 -0.42
N MET A 85 -20.84 7.92 -0.18
CA MET A 85 -20.74 7.12 1.04
C MET A 85 -19.80 7.74 2.07
N GLU A 86 -18.75 8.42 1.62
CA GLU A 86 -17.60 8.79 2.44
C GLU A 86 -17.19 10.26 2.16
N ALA A 87 -18.11 11.17 2.52
CA ALA A 87 -17.99 12.60 2.25
C ALA A 87 -16.69 13.23 2.81
N PHE A 88 -16.11 12.67 3.87
CA PHE A 88 -14.89 13.18 4.49
C PHE A 88 -13.67 13.18 3.56
N LEU A 89 -13.61 12.26 2.58
CA LEU A 89 -12.51 12.18 1.61
C LEU A 89 -12.64 13.17 0.44
N THR A 90 -13.83 13.71 0.20
CA THR A 90 -14.05 14.72 -0.86
C THR A 90 -13.26 16.01 -0.66
N LYS A 91 -12.83 16.27 0.59
CA LYS A 91 -12.03 17.44 0.97
C LYS A 91 -10.57 17.35 0.48
N ILE A 92 -10.12 16.19 0.01
CA ILE A 92 -8.75 15.93 -0.40
C ILE A 92 -8.69 15.10 -1.70
N PRO A 93 -9.29 15.59 -2.81
CA PRO A 93 -9.44 14.82 -4.04
C PRO A 93 -8.10 14.34 -4.60
N ASP A 94 -7.05 15.17 -4.54
CA ASP A 94 -5.71 14.83 -5.05
C ASP A 94 -5.06 13.63 -4.33
N ALA A 95 -5.47 13.36 -3.09
CA ALA A 95 -4.94 12.23 -2.31
C ALA A 95 -5.60 10.90 -2.68
N VAL A 96 -6.78 10.94 -3.31
CA VAL A 96 -7.57 9.73 -3.65
C VAL A 96 -7.70 9.54 -5.17
N ALA A 97 -7.48 10.59 -5.97
CA ALA A 97 -7.56 10.57 -7.43
C ALA A 97 -6.31 9.99 -8.13
N ARG A 98 -5.39 9.38 -7.40
CA ARG A 98 -4.24 8.65 -7.99
C ARG A 98 -4.68 7.24 -8.38
N GLN A 99 -5.53 7.13 -9.39
CA GLN A 99 -5.80 5.88 -10.12
C GLN A 99 -5.82 6.16 -11.61
#